data_AF-L8GQJ0-F1
#
_entry.id   AF-L8GQJ0-F1
#
_cell.length_a   1.000
_cell.length_b   1.000
_cell.length_c   1.000
_cell.angle_alpha   90.00
_cell.angle_beta   90.00
_cell.angle_gamma   90.00
#
_symmetry.space_group_name_H-M   'P 1'
#
loop_
_entity.id
_entity.type
_entity.pdbx_description
1 polymer ?
#
loop_
_entity_poly.entity_id
_entity_poly.type
_entity_poly.pdbx_seq_one_letter_code
_entity_poly.pdbx_strand_id
1 'polypeptide(L)'
;MEVEQQPQVNESEGRVGDAQSGGHGGDAQEKAKEASNTLRAREKGEQVLTLLKEGKEKVGALIIRDQSQRDREGAIRYIVKGMVKGFLIYTGPLCIIQRKITRPTVRRGVAVSIFVGLVRSFYRWHKWLQTLDAERDEQGGQRNRLIASVLHLFQQKLPWMAIAGGAAAWIGLKIDPSLLNSTLAFWCLVRAARCLPWPEWKYGPTAIMCFSATQILSSWIAAPEDLPEGYLRFLDKQGMINASMKKRLMGGELFCHVTHPGRTHFAYLWGFFTKCLLLSLRIYVPLNIIFFLATRKNMTGLKRAVENIVRSTAFLTAYCTLAIATGCFLYSNFSIKMTRPIMMSQAWVAGLATLIELPSRQSELAAYCLPFALETMYRYAQRMGWVVAKPWKTTTVIVLSVAALIHNLRKQPRLLNWLFGVM
;
A
#
# COMPACT_ATOMS: atom_id res chain seq x y z
N MET A 1 19.86 -58.90 -4.54
CA MET A 1 21.16 -58.20 -4.62
C MET A 1 20.95 -56.92 -3.83
N GLU A 2 21.46 -56.65 -2.63
CA GLU A 2 22.42 -57.17 -1.63
C GLU A 2 21.67 -57.05 -0.27
N VAL A 3 21.54 -58.00 0.65
CA VAL A 3 22.47 -58.66 1.62
C VAL A 3 23.51 -57.76 2.30
N GLU A 4 23.25 -57.38 3.56
CA GLU A 4 24.26 -57.02 4.58
C GLU A 4 23.62 -57.18 5.99
N GLN A 5 23.59 -58.39 6.56
CA GLN A 5 24.51 -58.99 7.56
C GLN A 5 24.74 -58.19 8.86
N GLN A 6 24.08 -58.63 9.94
CA GLN A 6 24.49 -58.44 11.35
C GLN A 6 25.34 -59.64 11.80
N PRO A 7 26.38 -59.49 12.63
CA PRO A 7 27.01 -60.63 13.29
C PRO A 7 26.42 -60.85 14.68
N GLN A 8 25.89 -62.06 14.86
CA GLN A 8 25.74 -62.73 16.16
C GLN A 8 27.14 -63.12 16.68
N VAL A 9 27.36 -63.02 17.98
CA VAL A 9 28.55 -63.59 18.63
C VAL A 9 28.10 -64.66 19.62
N ASN A 10 28.66 -65.84 19.37
CA ASN A 10 28.50 -67.16 19.97
C ASN A 10 28.46 -67.25 21.49
N GLU A 11 27.53 -68.08 21.96
CA GLU A 11 27.69 -68.94 23.12
C GLU A 11 28.70 -70.06 22.82
N SER A 12 29.60 -70.33 23.76
CA SER A 12 30.39 -71.56 23.76
C SER A 12 30.48 -72.10 25.18
N GLU A 13 29.71 -73.15 25.44
CA GLU A 13 29.90 -74.08 26.54
C GLU A 13 31.21 -74.88 26.35
N GLY A 14 31.93 -75.16 27.43
CA GLY A 14 33.11 -76.02 27.34
C GLY A 14 33.89 -76.23 28.63
N ARG A 15 33.54 -77.32 29.32
CA ARG A 15 34.38 -78.20 30.14
C ARG A 15 34.71 -77.85 31.60
N VAL A 16 34.20 -78.75 32.43
CA VAL A 16 34.61 -79.16 33.78
C VAL A 16 36.02 -79.75 33.76
N GLY A 17 36.83 -79.40 34.76
CA GLY A 17 38.12 -80.01 35.09
C GLY A 17 38.45 -79.77 36.57
N ASP A 18 38.85 -80.84 37.25
CA ASP A 18 38.90 -81.01 38.70
C ASP A 18 40.00 -80.25 39.45
N ALA A 19 39.65 -79.96 40.72
CA ALA A 19 40.45 -79.96 41.95
C ALA A 19 41.87 -79.36 41.99
N GLN A 20 42.04 -78.32 42.82
CA GLN A 20 43.06 -78.33 43.89
C GLN A 20 42.75 -77.31 44.99
N SER A 21 43.00 -77.73 46.23
CA SER A 21 42.79 -77.01 47.49
C SER A 21 43.94 -76.06 47.81
N GLY A 22 43.64 -74.94 48.47
CA GLY A 22 44.65 -74.16 49.21
C GLY A 22 44.26 -72.69 49.47
N GLY A 23 44.26 -72.28 50.74
CA GLY A 23 44.48 -70.89 51.19
C GLY A 23 43.24 -69.98 51.28
N HIS A 24 42.65 -69.79 52.45
CA HIS A 24 42.93 -68.66 53.39
C HIS A 24 42.38 -67.28 52.96
N GLY A 25 41.14 -66.98 53.40
CA GLY A 25 40.80 -65.79 54.20
C GLY A 25 40.83 -64.38 53.59
N GLY A 26 41.33 -64.15 52.38
CA GLY A 26 41.44 -62.80 51.77
C GLY A 26 40.34 -62.41 50.77
N ASP A 27 39.74 -63.39 50.08
CA ASP A 27 38.95 -63.15 48.86
C ASP A 27 37.58 -62.48 49.07
N ALA A 28 36.96 -62.64 50.23
CA ALA A 28 35.64 -62.05 50.50
C ALA A 28 35.73 -60.53 50.72
N GLN A 29 36.83 -60.07 51.31
CA GLN A 29 37.05 -58.66 51.61
C GLN A 29 37.50 -57.87 50.38
N GLU A 30 38.24 -58.52 49.48
CA GLU A 30 38.68 -57.95 48.20
C GLU A 30 37.52 -57.84 47.20
N LYS A 31 36.69 -58.88 47.04
CA LYS A 31 35.46 -58.83 46.23
C LYS A 31 34.44 -57.81 46.73
N ALA A 32 34.32 -57.63 48.04
CA ALA A 32 33.44 -56.59 48.62
C ALA A 32 33.97 -55.17 48.34
N LYS A 33 35.30 -54.97 48.37
CA LYS A 33 35.95 -53.70 48.01
C LYS A 33 35.78 -53.37 46.54
N GLU A 34 35.89 -54.38 45.67
CA GLU A 34 35.73 -54.24 44.22
C GLU A 34 34.27 -53.96 43.83
N ALA A 35 33.31 -54.62 44.49
CA ALA A 35 31.88 -54.31 44.36
C ALA A 35 31.51 -52.90 44.86
N SER A 36 32.12 -52.44 45.96
CA SER A 36 31.92 -51.09 46.48
C SER A 36 32.51 -50.03 45.54
N ASN A 37 33.69 -50.28 44.98
CA ASN A 37 34.32 -49.38 44.02
C ASN A 37 33.55 -49.28 42.69
N THR A 38 32.98 -50.40 42.21
CA THR A 38 32.16 -50.41 40.99
C THR A 38 30.81 -49.72 41.19
N LEU A 39 30.15 -49.88 42.34
CA LEU A 39 28.96 -49.09 42.71
C LEU A 39 29.25 -47.58 42.75
N ARG A 40 30.36 -47.19 43.38
CA ARG A 40 30.78 -45.79 43.48
C ARG A 40 31.15 -45.19 42.12
N ALA A 41 31.69 -45.99 41.21
CA ALA A 41 31.95 -45.58 39.83
C ALA A 41 30.64 -45.40 39.04
N ARG A 42 29.63 -46.25 39.30
CA ARG A 42 28.31 -46.17 38.66
C ARG A 42 27.52 -44.94 39.11
N GLU A 43 27.53 -44.62 40.41
CA GLU A 43 26.91 -43.40 40.95
C GLU A 43 27.56 -42.13 40.39
N LYS A 44 28.90 -42.11 40.28
CA LYS A 44 29.62 -41.00 39.64
C LYS A 44 29.25 -40.88 38.16
N GLY A 45 29.11 -41.99 37.46
CA GLY A 45 28.66 -42.02 36.06
C GLY A 45 27.27 -41.42 35.88
N GLU A 46 26.31 -41.77 36.74
CA GLU A 46 24.94 -41.21 36.72
C GLU A 46 24.89 -39.73 37.08
N GLN A 47 25.70 -39.27 38.04
CA GLN A 47 25.85 -37.85 38.36
C GLN A 47 26.44 -37.05 37.20
N VAL A 48 27.43 -37.58 36.49
CA VAL A 48 27.99 -36.93 35.30
C VAL A 48 26.96 -36.86 34.18
N LEU A 49 26.16 -37.92 34.00
CA LEU A 49 25.12 -37.97 32.95
C LEU A 49 23.96 -36.99 33.22
N THR A 50 23.58 -36.80 34.48
CA THR A 50 22.57 -35.80 34.88
C THR A 50 23.09 -34.38 34.69
N LEU A 51 24.34 -34.09 35.08
CA LEU A 51 24.97 -32.78 34.84
C LEU A 51 25.12 -32.47 33.34
N LEU A 52 25.43 -33.46 32.51
CA LEU A 52 25.49 -33.30 31.05
C LEU A 52 24.10 -33.02 30.44
N LYS A 53 23.04 -33.68 30.93
CA LYS A 53 21.66 -33.41 30.50
C LYS A 53 21.23 -31.99 30.89
N GLU A 54 21.44 -31.59 32.14
CA GLU A 54 21.15 -30.23 32.61
C GLU A 54 21.95 -29.17 31.84
N GLY A 55 23.23 -29.43 31.56
CA GLY A 55 24.07 -28.55 30.75
C GLY A 55 23.52 -28.38 29.33
N LYS A 56 23.09 -29.48 28.70
CA LYS A 56 22.52 -29.47 27.35
C LYS A 56 21.18 -28.73 27.30
N GLU A 57 20.33 -28.90 28.31
CA GLU A 57 19.07 -28.14 28.43
C GLU A 57 19.30 -26.64 28.67
N LYS A 58 20.24 -26.27 29.56
CA LYS A 58 20.59 -24.86 29.81
C LYS A 58 21.17 -24.19 28.56
N VAL A 59 22.04 -24.87 27.82
CA VAL A 59 22.59 -24.38 26.54
C VAL A 59 21.49 -24.25 25.50
N GLY A 60 20.59 -25.23 25.39
CA GLY A 60 19.42 -25.17 24.51
C GLY A 60 18.50 -23.98 24.84
N ALA A 61 18.21 -23.75 26.13
CA ALA A 61 17.40 -22.62 26.59
C ALA A 61 18.07 -21.26 26.29
N LEU A 62 19.39 -21.18 26.43
CA LEU A 62 20.17 -19.97 26.08
C LEU A 62 20.14 -19.69 24.58
N ILE A 63 20.31 -20.71 23.73
CA ILE A 63 20.23 -20.58 22.27
C ILE A 63 18.83 -20.12 21.84
N ILE A 64 17.77 -20.73 22.40
CA ILE A 64 16.38 -20.34 22.10
C ILE A 64 16.12 -18.90 22.54
N ARG A 65 16.62 -18.49 23.72
CA ARG A 65 16.46 -17.13 24.23
C ARG A 65 17.19 -16.10 23.37
N ASP A 66 18.40 -16.40 22.93
CA ASP A 66 19.19 -15.52 22.06
C ASP A 66 18.54 -15.40 20.66
N GLN A 67 18.09 -16.51 20.07
CA GLN A 67 17.38 -16.50 18.78
C GLN A 67 16.06 -15.73 18.87
N SER A 68 15.29 -15.91 19.95
CA SER A 68 14.09 -15.13 20.24
C SER A 68 14.37 -13.62 20.38
N GLN A 69 15.49 -13.25 21.01
CA GLN A 69 15.89 -11.84 21.09
C GLN A 69 16.27 -11.25 19.73
N ARG A 70 17.08 -11.95 18.92
CA ARG A 70 17.43 -11.50 17.56
C ARG A 70 16.19 -11.33 16.67
N ASP A 71 15.22 -12.22 16.79
CA ASP A 71 13.95 -12.12 16.06
C ASP A 71 13.13 -10.90 16.48
N ARG A 72 13.06 -10.62 17.79
CA ARG A 72 12.39 -9.41 18.32
C ARG A 72 13.07 -8.13 17.84
N GLU A 73 14.39 -8.05 17.87
CA GLU A 73 15.12 -6.90 17.34
C GLU A 73 14.89 -6.70 15.83
N GLY A 74 14.89 -7.81 15.07
CA GLY A 74 14.53 -7.80 13.65
C GLY A 74 13.11 -7.25 13.43
N ALA A 75 12.16 -7.59 14.30
CA ALA A 75 10.78 -7.09 14.28
C ALA A 75 10.72 -5.58 14.48
N ILE A 76 11.36 -5.11 15.55
CA ILE A 76 11.38 -3.69 15.90
C ILE A 76 12.02 -2.90 14.75
N ARG A 77 13.17 -3.35 14.23
CA ARG A 77 13.82 -2.71 13.08
C ARG A 77 12.92 -2.65 11.85
N TYR A 78 12.16 -3.69 11.53
CA TYR A 78 11.24 -3.71 10.39
C TYR A 78 10.08 -2.70 10.54
N ILE A 79 9.51 -2.61 11.75
CA ILE A 79 8.41 -1.69 12.06
C ILE A 79 8.93 -0.24 12.06
N VAL A 80 10.03 0.04 12.76
CA VAL A 80 10.63 1.38 12.86
C VAL A 80 11.05 1.89 11.48
N LYS A 81 11.69 1.07 10.64
CA LYS A 81 12.00 1.43 9.25
C LYS A 81 10.75 1.83 8.47
N GLY A 82 9.61 1.21 8.75
CA GLY A 82 8.33 1.52 8.11
C GLY A 82 7.75 2.84 8.57
N MET A 83 7.77 3.08 9.88
CA MET A 83 7.32 4.35 10.46
C MET A 83 8.16 5.52 9.92
N VAL A 84 9.50 5.39 9.91
CA VAL A 84 10.41 6.41 9.37
C VAL A 84 10.15 6.63 7.88
N LYS A 85 9.99 5.55 7.09
CA LYS A 85 9.68 5.66 5.66
C LYS A 85 8.34 6.36 5.43
N GLY A 86 7.30 6.01 6.19
CA GLY A 86 5.99 6.65 6.13
C GLY A 86 6.05 8.15 6.45
N PHE A 87 6.80 8.52 7.49
CA PHE A 87 7.04 9.91 7.87
C PHE A 87 7.71 10.69 6.75
N LEU A 88 8.82 10.17 6.22
CA LEU A 88 9.63 10.83 5.19
C LEU A 88 8.90 10.92 3.85
N ILE A 89 8.11 9.92 3.48
CA ILE A 89 7.29 9.96 2.26
C ILE A 89 6.26 11.08 2.33
N TYR A 90 5.62 11.27 3.48
CA TYR A 90 4.61 12.32 3.63
C TYR A 90 5.24 13.71 3.73
N THR A 91 6.24 13.86 4.60
CA THR A 91 6.83 15.16 4.93
C THR A 91 7.86 15.62 3.90
N GLY A 92 8.64 14.71 3.31
CA GLY A 92 9.75 15.04 2.40
C GLY A 92 9.36 15.94 1.23
N PRO A 93 8.37 15.56 0.39
CA PRO A 93 7.93 16.40 -0.72
C PRO A 93 7.39 17.76 -0.26
N LEU A 94 6.67 17.80 0.87
CA LEU A 94 6.14 19.04 1.42
C LEU A 94 7.24 19.96 1.95
N CYS A 95 8.30 19.41 2.55
CA CYS A 95 9.47 20.17 2.97
C CYS A 95 10.17 20.81 1.76
N ILE A 96 10.32 20.08 0.66
CA ILE A 96 10.94 20.58 -0.58
C ILE A 96 10.09 21.68 -1.22
N ILE A 97 8.76 21.48 -1.30
CA ILE A 97 7.85 22.38 -2.01
C ILE A 97 7.53 23.63 -1.18
N GLN A 98 7.19 23.47 0.10
CA GLN A 98 6.68 24.57 0.92
C GLN A 98 7.78 25.31 1.68
N ARG A 99 9.00 24.74 1.77
CA ARG A 99 10.16 25.26 2.54
C ARG A 99 9.85 25.66 3.99
N LYS A 100 8.67 25.28 4.52
CA LYS A 100 8.19 25.55 5.87
C LYS A 100 7.47 24.32 6.38
N ILE A 101 7.89 23.84 7.53
CA ILE A 101 7.23 22.71 8.22
C ILE A 101 6.21 23.31 9.18
N THR A 102 4.93 23.12 8.89
CA THR A 102 3.84 23.56 9.78
C THR A 102 3.49 22.44 10.77
N ARG A 103 2.96 22.81 11.95
CA ARG A 103 2.47 21.83 12.95
C ARG A 103 1.47 20.82 12.35
N PRO A 104 0.49 21.23 11.51
CA PRO A 104 -0.39 20.28 10.81
C PRO A 104 0.37 19.29 9.92
N THR A 105 1.41 19.72 9.20
CA THR A 105 2.21 18.83 8.35
C THR A 105 2.89 17.74 9.16
N VAL A 106 3.47 18.08 10.31
CA VAL A 106 4.11 17.10 11.21
C VAL A 106 3.08 16.13 11.78
N ARG A 107 1.94 16.64 12.26
CA ARG A 107 0.86 15.81 12.83
C ARG A 107 0.35 14.78 11.82
N ARG A 108 0.13 15.17 10.56
CA ARG A 108 -0.23 14.25 9.48
C ARG A 108 0.88 13.23 9.20
N GLY A 109 2.14 13.67 9.18
CA GLY A 109 3.28 12.78 9.02
C GLY A 109 3.32 11.70 10.11
N VAL A 110 3.10 12.08 11.37
CA VAL A 110 3.03 11.15 12.52
C VAL A 110 1.85 10.19 12.37
N ALA A 111 0.65 10.67 12.00
CA ALA A 111 -0.52 9.83 11.79
C ALA A 111 -0.27 8.76 10.70
N VAL A 112 0.31 9.15 9.56
CA VAL A 112 0.70 8.23 8.48
C VAL A 112 1.76 7.22 8.94
N SER A 113 2.73 7.67 9.74
CA SER A 113 3.81 6.82 10.25
C SER A 113 3.27 5.73 11.18
N ILE A 114 2.38 6.11 12.10
CA ILE A 114 1.73 5.17 13.03
C ILE A 114 0.85 4.19 12.25
N PHE A 115 0.09 4.67 11.28
CA PHE A 115 -0.71 3.81 10.40
C PHE A 115 0.16 2.75 9.69
N VAL A 116 1.27 3.16 9.06
CA VAL A 116 2.22 2.24 8.39
C VAL A 116 2.84 1.25 9.39
N GLY A 117 3.24 1.74 10.57
CA GLY A 117 3.79 0.91 11.64
C GLY A 117 2.81 -0.17 12.08
N LEU A 118 1.55 0.20 12.38
CA LEU A 118 0.50 -0.73 12.79
C LEU A 118 0.25 -1.80 11.73
N VAL A 119 0.03 -1.41 10.45
CA VAL A 119 -0.21 -2.36 9.36
C VAL A 119 0.95 -3.35 9.22
N ARG A 120 2.21 -2.89 9.33
CA ARG A 120 3.39 -3.77 9.28
C ARG A 120 3.50 -4.69 10.50
N SER A 121 3.20 -4.21 11.70
CA SER A 121 3.18 -5.02 12.92
C SER A 121 2.17 -6.17 12.78
N PHE A 122 0.95 -5.86 12.33
CA PHE A 122 -0.06 -6.88 12.06
C PHE A 122 0.40 -7.84 10.96
N TYR A 123 0.93 -7.33 9.84
CA TYR A 123 1.40 -8.17 8.74
C TYR A 123 2.42 -9.22 9.20
N ARG A 124 3.40 -8.80 10.02
CA ARG A 124 4.38 -9.70 10.60
C ARG A 124 3.76 -10.67 11.59
N TRP A 125 2.84 -10.20 12.43
CA TRP A 125 2.11 -11.05 13.38
C TRP A 125 1.41 -12.21 12.69
N HIS A 126 0.71 -11.95 11.59
CA HIS A 126 0.09 -13.04 10.83
C HIS A 126 1.10 -13.97 10.17
N LYS A 127 2.18 -13.45 9.59
CA LYS A 127 3.21 -14.32 9.02
C LYS A 127 3.79 -15.26 10.08
N TRP A 128 3.99 -14.76 11.29
CA TRP A 128 4.40 -15.56 12.44
C TRP A 128 3.34 -16.58 12.88
N LEU A 129 2.06 -16.21 12.88
CA LEU A 129 0.98 -17.16 13.13
C LEU A 129 0.92 -18.28 12.08
N GLN A 130 1.24 -17.99 10.82
CA GLN A 130 1.31 -19.00 9.76
C GLN A 130 2.50 -19.96 9.94
N THR A 131 3.66 -19.47 10.41
CA THR A 131 4.82 -20.34 10.69
C THR A 131 4.55 -21.27 11.86
N LEU A 132 3.85 -20.79 12.90
CA LEU A 132 3.45 -21.64 14.02
C LEU A 132 2.47 -22.74 13.62
N ASP A 133 1.59 -22.47 12.66
CA ASP A 133 0.63 -23.47 12.15
C ASP A 133 1.38 -24.58 11.40
N ALA A 134 2.34 -24.20 10.54
CA ALA A 134 3.17 -25.14 9.78
C ALA A 134 4.03 -26.05 10.69
N GLU A 135 4.67 -25.51 11.73
CA GLU A 135 5.46 -26.29 12.69
C GLU A 135 4.58 -27.23 13.53
N ARG A 136 3.32 -26.85 13.79
CA ARG A 136 2.39 -27.65 14.61
C ARG A 136 1.80 -28.84 13.85
N ASP A 137 1.62 -28.71 12.54
CA ASP A 137 1.22 -29.82 11.67
C ASP A 137 2.30 -30.90 11.56
N GLU A 138 3.58 -30.52 11.58
CA GLU A 138 4.71 -31.48 11.55
C GLU A 138 4.87 -32.29 12.86
N GLN A 139 4.54 -31.74 14.02
CA GLN A 139 4.71 -32.39 15.34
C GLN A 139 3.48 -33.21 15.80
N GLY A 140 2.68 -33.73 14.86
CA GLY A 140 1.29 -34.17 15.02
C GLY A 140 0.91 -35.06 16.22
N GLY A 141 0.19 -34.48 17.18
CA GLY A 141 -0.66 -35.19 18.17
C GLY A 141 -2.16 -34.91 17.94
N GLN A 142 -3.04 -35.87 18.22
CA GLN A 142 -4.49 -35.80 17.91
C GLN A 142 -5.23 -34.60 18.56
N ARG A 143 -4.76 -34.13 19.73
CA ARG A 143 -5.28 -32.92 20.41
C ARG A 143 -4.82 -31.61 19.75
N ASN A 144 -3.66 -31.62 19.08
CA ASN A 144 -3.15 -30.47 18.33
C ASN A 144 -3.88 -30.29 16.99
N ARG A 145 -4.40 -31.37 16.38
CA ARG A 145 -5.15 -31.30 15.12
C ARG A 145 -6.48 -30.55 15.23
N LEU A 146 -7.18 -30.65 16.37
CA LEU A 146 -8.42 -29.91 16.61
C LEU A 146 -8.15 -28.40 16.78
N ILE A 147 -7.11 -28.05 17.55
CA ILE A 147 -6.69 -26.66 17.73
C ILE A 147 -6.16 -26.07 16.42
N ALA A 148 -5.36 -26.82 15.66
CA ALA A 148 -4.89 -26.44 14.34
C ALA A 148 -6.06 -26.25 13.37
N SER A 149 -7.02 -27.18 13.32
CA SER A 149 -8.24 -27.04 12.50
C SER A 149 -9.04 -25.78 12.83
N VAL A 150 -9.22 -25.47 14.12
CA VAL A 150 -9.93 -24.26 14.56
C VAL A 150 -9.13 -22.98 14.24
N LEU A 151 -7.81 -22.98 14.46
CA LEU A 151 -6.95 -21.86 14.11
C LEU A 151 -6.91 -21.62 12.60
N HIS A 152 -6.83 -22.68 11.82
CA HIS A 152 -6.81 -22.65 10.35
C HIS A 152 -8.16 -22.17 9.79
N LEU A 153 -9.28 -22.64 10.34
CA LEU A 153 -10.63 -22.09 10.03
C LEU A 153 -10.74 -20.61 10.41
N PHE A 154 -10.18 -20.22 11.55
CA PHE A 154 -10.18 -18.83 12.02
C PHE A 154 -9.28 -17.94 11.14
N GLN A 155 -8.10 -18.41 10.73
CA GLN A 155 -7.19 -17.70 9.83
C GLN A 155 -7.73 -17.59 8.40
N GLN A 156 -8.38 -18.65 7.88
CA GLN A 156 -8.95 -18.62 6.54
C GLN A 156 -10.22 -17.77 6.45
N LYS A 157 -11.08 -17.80 7.48
CA LYS A 157 -12.39 -17.11 7.42
C LYS A 157 -12.35 -15.68 7.93
N LEU A 158 -11.46 -15.33 8.88
CA LEU A 158 -11.42 -13.98 9.44
C LEU A 158 -10.44 -13.08 8.67
N PRO A 159 -10.89 -11.97 8.07
CA PRO A 159 -10.03 -11.06 7.31
C PRO A 159 -9.25 -10.16 8.28
N TRP A 160 -8.35 -10.74 9.08
CA TRP A 160 -7.54 -10.04 10.09
C TRP A 160 -6.80 -8.83 9.51
N MET A 161 -6.40 -8.87 8.23
CA MET A 161 -5.82 -7.73 7.52
C MET A 161 -6.80 -6.59 7.31
N ALA A 162 -8.06 -6.89 7.01
CA ALA A 162 -9.09 -5.88 6.91
C ALA A 162 -9.30 -5.19 8.26
N ILE A 163 -9.40 -5.99 9.34
CA ILE A 163 -9.60 -5.48 10.70
C ILE A 163 -8.41 -4.63 11.13
N ALA A 164 -7.18 -5.11 10.92
CA ALA A 164 -5.96 -4.38 11.22
C ALA A 164 -5.86 -3.06 10.44
N GLY A 165 -6.16 -3.08 9.13
CA GLY A 165 -6.18 -1.89 8.28
C GLY A 165 -7.21 -0.87 8.74
N GLY A 166 -8.43 -1.32 9.04
CA GLY A 166 -9.51 -0.48 9.55
C GLY A 166 -9.20 0.13 10.92
N ALA A 167 -8.70 -0.66 11.87
CA ALA A 167 -8.31 -0.20 13.19
C ALA A 167 -7.15 0.81 13.12
N ALA A 168 -6.13 0.53 12.31
CA ALA A 168 -5.01 1.45 12.09
C ALA A 168 -5.48 2.77 11.47
N ALA A 169 -6.40 2.72 10.49
CA ALA A 169 -6.99 3.92 9.90
C ALA A 169 -7.77 4.74 10.93
N TRP A 170 -8.59 4.08 11.75
CA TRP A 170 -9.36 4.74 12.80
C TRP A 170 -8.47 5.46 13.82
N ILE A 171 -7.39 4.82 14.28
CA ILE A 171 -6.39 5.43 15.16
C ILE A 171 -5.73 6.63 14.47
N GLY A 172 -5.30 6.49 13.21
CA GLY A 172 -4.70 7.59 12.44
C GLY A 172 -5.62 8.81 12.30
N LEU A 173 -6.92 8.60 12.10
CA LEU A 173 -7.92 9.66 12.02
C LEU A 173 -8.15 10.36 13.37
N LYS A 174 -8.01 9.65 14.50
CA LYS A 174 -8.07 10.26 15.84
C LYS A 174 -6.86 11.13 16.14
N ILE A 175 -5.68 10.73 15.65
CA ILE A 175 -4.44 11.50 15.81
C ILE A 175 -4.49 12.80 14.99
N ASP A 176 -4.99 12.72 13.75
CA ASP A 176 -5.20 13.91 12.93
C ASP A 176 -6.61 13.99 12.33
N PRO A 177 -7.53 14.68 13.03
CA PRO A 177 -8.88 14.92 12.52
C PRO A 177 -8.92 15.72 11.20
N SER A 178 -7.85 16.41 10.79
CA SER A 178 -7.81 17.11 9.49
C SER A 178 -7.77 16.15 8.28
N LEU A 179 -7.48 14.87 8.53
CA LEU A 179 -7.60 13.80 7.54
C LEU A 179 -9.07 13.43 7.27
N LEU A 180 -10.01 13.81 8.14
CA LEU A 180 -11.45 13.63 7.93
C LEU A 180 -11.99 14.64 6.91
N ASN A 181 -11.52 14.54 5.68
CA ASN A 181 -12.06 15.27 4.55
C ASN A 181 -12.67 14.30 3.53
N SER A 182 -13.70 14.79 2.83
CA SER A 182 -14.44 14.01 1.82
C SER A 182 -13.56 13.62 0.64
N THR A 183 -12.55 14.42 0.28
CA THR A 183 -11.60 14.09 -0.79
C THR A 183 -10.81 12.80 -0.48
N LEU A 184 -10.30 12.66 0.76
CA LEU A 184 -9.62 11.44 1.20
C LEU A 184 -10.59 10.27 1.26
N ALA A 185 -11.83 10.50 1.72
CA ALA A 185 -12.85 9.45 1.76
C ALA A 185 -13.15 8.91 0.35
N PHE A 186 -13.39 9.78 -0.63
CA PHE A 186 -13.59 9.35 -2.02
C PHE A 186 -12.33 8.74 -2.62
N TRP A 187 -11.14 9.23 -2.29
CA TRP A 187 -9.89 8.63 -2.74
C TRP A 187 -9.74 7.19 -2.24
N CYS A 188 -9.96 6.95 -0.93
CA CYS A 188 -9.94 5.62 -0.35
C CYS A 188 -11.02 4.73 -0.97
N LEU A 189 -12.24 5.26 -1.14
CA LEU A 189 -13.36 4.53 -1.72
C LEU A 189 -13.09 4.08 -3.15
N VAL A 190 -12.59 4.98 -4.01
CA VAL A 190 -12.24 4.65 -5.41
C VAL A 190 -11.13 3.60 -5.45
N ARG A 191 -10.13 3.69 -4.57
CA ARG A 191 -9.05 2.69 -4.47
C ARG A 191 -9.55 1.33 -4.00
N ALA A 192 -10.45 1.31 -3.02
CA ALA A 192 -11.09 0.09 -2.53
C ALA A 192 -12.00 -0.54 -3.60
N ALA A 193 -12.79 0.27 -4.31
CA ALA A 193 -13.65 -0.19 -5.38
C ALA A 193 -12.86 -0.91 -6.48
N ARG A 194 -11.66 -0.42 -6.83
CA ARG A 194 -10.78 -1.08 -7.81
C ARG A 194 -10.29 -2.48 -7.38
N CYS A 195 -10.45 -2.88 -6.13
CA CYS A 195 -10.15 -4.23 -5.67
C CYS A 195 -11.29 -5.23 -5.92
N LEU A 196 -12.49 -4.74 -6.25
CA LEU A 196 -13.65 -5.57 -6.58
C LEU A 196 -13.48 -6.19 -7.98
N PRO A 197 -14.07 -7.37 -8.22
CA PRO A 197 -14.03 -8.02 -9.54
C PRO A 197 -14.99 -7.31 -10.50
N TRP A 198 -14.52 -6.24 -11.13
CA TRP A 198 -15.26 -5.56 -12.20
C TRP A 198 -15.09 -6.32 -13.53
N PRO A 199 -16.11 -6.34 -14.40
CA PRO A 199 -15.95 -6.86 -15.75
C PRO A 199 -14.90 -6.04 -16.50
N GLU A 200 -14.07 -6.72 -17.30
CA GLU A 200 -13.02 -6.07 -18.10
C GLU A 200 -13.66 -5.24 -19.23
N TRP A 201 -13.86 -3.96 -18.95
CA TRP A 201 -14.34 -3.02 -19.95
C TRP A 201 -13.17 -2.24 -20.55
N LYS A 202 -12.83 -2.55 -21.81
CA LYS A 202 -11.68 -1.96 -22.56
C LYS A 202 -11.60 -0.43 -22.44
N TYR A 203 -12.73 0.26 -22.51
CA TYR A 203 -12.81 1.73 -22.45
C TYR A 203 -13.30 2.26 -21.09
N GLY A 204 -13.42 1.40 -20.07
CA GLY A 204 -13.90 1.79 -18.74
C GLY A 204 -13.12 2.95 -18.12
N PRO A 205 -11.77 2.94 -18.12
CA PRO A 205 -10.99 4.08 -17.65
C PRO A 205 -11.26 5.38 -18.41
N THR A 206 -11.41 5.31 -19.73
CA THR A 206 -11.73 6.48 -20.57
C THR A 206 -13.13 7.00 -20.27
N ALA A 207 -14.13 6.13 -20.10
CA ALA A 207 -15.49 6.53 -19.72
C ALA A 207 -15.52 7.22 -18.35
N ILE A 208 -14.79 6.69 -17.36
CA ILE A 208 -14.63 7.32 -16.04
C ILE A 208 -13.93 8.68 -16.18
N MET A 209 -12.93 8.80 -17.05
CA MET A 209 -12.28 10.09 -17.32
C MET A 209 -13.23 11.09 -18.00
N CYS A 210 -14.03 10.67 -18.97
CA CYS A 210 -15.05 11.50 -19.60
C CYS A 210 -16.05 12.01 -18.56
N PHE A 211 -16.57 11.13 -17.72
CA PHE A 211 -17.45 11.49 -16.61
C PHE A 211 -16.78 12.47 -15.64
N SER A 212 -15.52 12.19 -15.26
CA SER A 212 -14.76 13.04 -14.34
C SER A 212 -14.51 14.42 -14.93
N ALA A 213 -14.14 14.50 -16.22
CA ALA A 213 -13.91 15.74 -16.94
C ALA A 213 -15.20 16.57 -17.03
N THR A 214 -16.33 15.95 -17.36
CA THR A 214 -17.66 16.58 -17.35
C THR A 214 -17.94 17.29 -16.04
N GLN A 215 -17.76 16.56 -14.94
CA GLN A 215 -18.11 17.06 -13.63
C GLN A 215 -17.12 18.12 -13.14
N ILE A 216 -15.82 17.88 -13.31
CA ILE A 216 -14.75 18.77 -12.85
C ILE A 216 -14.75 20.08 -13.64
N LEU A 217 -14.78 20.02 -14.97
CA LEU A 217 -14.69 21.21 -15.81
C LEU A 217 -15.97 22.06 -15.72
N SER A 218 -17.14 21.44 -15.54
CA SER A 218 -18.38 22.18 -15.29
C SER A 218 -18.36 22.89 -13.93
N SER A 219 -17.95 22.21 -12.86
CA SER A 219 -17.75 22.84 -11.55
C SER A 219 -16.67 23.92 -11.57
N TRP A 220 -15.59 23.75 -12.35
CA TRP A 220 -14.47 24.69 -12.40
C TRP A 220 -14.85 26.11 -12.80
N ILE A 221 -15.84 26.27 -13.70
CA ILE A 221 -16.36 27.58 -14.10
C ILE A 221 -17.61 27.96 -13.29
N ALA A 222 -18.56 27.03 -13.13
CA ALA A 222 -19.87 27.34 -12.57
C ALA A 222 -19.94 27.37 -11.04
N ALA A 223 -19.04 26.63 -10.36
CA ALA A 223 -19.00 26.51 -8.90
C ALA A 223 -17.57 26.16 -8.42
N PRO A 224 -16.58 27.06 -8.64
CA PRO A 224 -15.19 26.80 -8.29
C PRO A 224 -14.97 26.49 -6.80
N GLU A 225 -15.88 26.94 -5.92
CA GLU A 225 -15.89 26.66 -4.48
C GLU A 225 -16.09 25.17 -4.13
N ASP A 226 -16.63 24.37 -5.06
CA ASP A 226 -16.78 22.92 -4.88
C ASP A 226 -15.44 22.17 -5.07
N LEU A 227 -14.40 22.82 -5.60
CA LEU A 227 -13.12 22.17 -5.88
C LEU A 227 -12.11 22.42 -4.75
N PRO A 228 -11.25 21.44 -4.43
CA PRO A 228 -10.13 21.68 -3.52
C PRO A 228 -9.21 22.79 -4.07
N GLU A 229 -8.83 23.73 -3.21
CA GLU A 229 -8.10 24.95 -3.60
C GLU A 229 -6.82 24.68 -4.41
N GLY A 230 -6.05 23.65 -4.02
CA GLY A 230 -4.83 23.25 -4.74
C GLY A 230 -5.12 22.74 -6.15
N TYR A 231 -6.25 22.06 -6.33
CA TYR A 231 -6.68 21.55 -7.62
C TYR A 231 -7.31 22.65 -8.49
N LEU A 232 -8.06 23.57 -7.88
CA LEU A 232 -8.57 24.77 -8.54
C LEU A 232 -7.43 25.62 -9.12
N ARG A 233 -6.36 25.88 -8.35
CA ARG A 233 -5.17 26.59 -8.85
C ARG A 233 -4.50 25.88 -10.02
N PHE A 234 -4.49 24.55 -10.02
CA PHE A 234 -3.99 23.76 -11.14
C PHE A 234 -4.85 23.97 -12.39
N LEU A 235 -6.17 23.91 -12.26
CA LEU A 235 -7.10 24.12 -13.37
C LEU A 235 -7.03 25.56 -13.92
N ASP A 236 -6.96 26.57 -13.05
CA ASP A 236 -6.83 27.97 -13.47
C ASP A 236 -5.53 28.19 -14.27
N LYS A 237 -4.43 27.58 -13.82
CA LYS A 237 -3.15 27.67 -14.50
C LYS A 237 -3.15 26.97 -15.86
N GLN A 238 -3.71 25.76 -15.93
CA GLN A 238 -3.73 24.96 -17.16
C GLN A 238 -4.78 25.45 -18.17
N GLY A 239 -5.95 25.84 -17.68
CA GLY A 239 -7.03 26.36 -18.49
C GLY A 239 -6.86 27.83 -18.88
N MET A 240 -5.89 28.55 -18.29
CA MET A 240 -5.62 29.97 -18.56
C MET A 240 -6.84 30.88 -18.41
N ILE A 241 -7.80 30.47 -17.58
CA ILE A 241 -9.02 31.22 -17.26
C ILE A 241 -8.94 31.64 -15.80
N ASN A 242 -8.90 32.95 -15.57
CA ASN A 242 -8.84 33.53 -14.23
C ASN A 242 -10.25 33.75 -13.64
N ALA A 243 -10.32 34.16 -12.37
CA ALA A 243 -11.58 34.37 -11.67
C ALA A 243 -12.48 35.45 -12.33
N SER A 244 -11.90 36.51 -12.89
CA SER A 244 -12.68 37.57 -13.56
C SER A 244 -13.31 37.06 -14.85
N MET A 245 -12.58 36.27 -15.65
CA MET A 245 -13.13 35.60 -16.82
C MET A 245 -14.28 34.67 -16.45
N LYS A 246 -14.15 33.83 -15.41
CA LYS A 246 -15.24 32.96 -14.95
C LYS A 246 -16.51 33.74 -14.59
N LYS A 247 -16.35 34.86 -13.87
CA LYS A 247 -17.49 35.72 -13.50
C LYS A 247 -18.20 36.29 -14.73
N ARG A 248 -17.44 36.72 -15.75
CA ARG A 248 -17.99 37.21 -17.03
C ARG A 248 -18.72 36.12 -17.81
N LEU A 249 -18.13 34.93 -17.89
CA LEU A 249 -18.73 33.75 -18.51
C LEU A 249 -20.07 33.38 -17.85
N MET A 250 -20.11 33.34 -16.52
CA MET A 250 -21.33 33.06 -15.76
C MET A 250 -22.32 34.23 -15.74
N GLY A 251 -21.85 35.46 -16.00
CA GLY A 251 -22.67 36.65 -16.20
C GLY A 251 -23.42 36.69 -17.53
N GLY A 252 -23.20 35.69 -18.41
CA GLY A 252 -23.90 35.55 -19.68
C GLY A 252 -23.19 36.20 -20.87
N GLU A 253 -21.94 36.66 -20.71
CA GLU A 253 -21.11 37.07 -21.83
C GLU A 253 -20.73 35.88 -22.72
N LEU A 254 -20.62 36.10 -24.04
CA LEU A 254 -20.24 35.05 -24.97
C LEU A 254 -18.84 34.51 -24.67
N PHE A 255 -18.72 33.18 -24.68
CA PHE A 255 -17.47 32.48 -24.34
C PHE A 255 -16.25 33.00 -25.12
N CYS A 256 -16.40 33.17 -26.42
CA CYS A 256 -15.33 33.59 -27.33
C CYS A 256 -14.91 35.05 -27.10
N HIS A 257 -15.85 35.92 -26.73
CA HIS A 257 -15.57 37.32 -26.41
C HIS A 257 -14.74 37.45 -25.12
N VAL A 258 -15.00 36.58 -24.13
CA VAL A 258 -14.25 36.57 -22.86
C VAL A 258 -12.88 35.90 -23.01
N THR A 259 -12.82 34.79 -23.73
CA THR A 259 -11.60 33.96 -23.83
C THR A 259 -10.57 34.51 -24.83
N HIS A 260 -11.02 35.09 -25.95
CA HIS A 260 -10.14 35.57 -27.01
C HIS A 260 -10.70 36.78 -27.77
N PRO A 261 -10.85 37.96 -27.12
CA PRO A 261 -11.39 39.14 -27.76
C PRO A 261 -10.57 39.55 -28.98
N GLY A 262 -11.22 39.70 -30.13
CA GLY A 262 -10.59 40.16 -31.38
C GLY A 262 -9.65 39.17 -32.06
N ARG A 263 -9.61 37.90 -31.64
CA ARG A 263 -8.80 36.84 -32.28
C ARG A 263 -9.67 35.79 -32.94
N THR A 264 -9.22 35.24 -34.06
CA THR A 264 -9.86 34.08 -34.68
C THR A 264 -9.70 32.85 -33.80
N HIS A 265 -10.66 31.92 -33.86
CA HIS A 265 -10.65 30.70 -33.05
C HIS A 265 -9.35 29.91 -33.25
N PHE A 266 -8.91 29.74 -34.50
CA PHE A 266 -7.70 29.00 -34.83
C PHE A 266 -6.45 29.64 -34.23
N ALA A 267 -6.27 30.97 -34.38
CA ALA A 267 -5.10 31.66 -33.85
C ALA A 267 -5.05 31.59 -32.31
N TYR A 268 -6.20 31.70 -31.64
CA TYR A 268 -6.28 31.52 -30.20
C TYR A 268 -5.98 30.07 -29.77
N LEU A 269 -6.60 29.08 -30.42
CA LEU A 269 -6.40 27.66 -30.13
C LEU A 269 -4.94 27.23 -30.31
N TRP A 270 -4.29 27.68 -31.37
CA TRP A 270 -2.86 27.42 -31.60
C TRP A 270 -1.98 28.07 -30.53
N GLY A 271 -2.25 29.33 -30.18
CA GLY A 271 -1.56 30.02 -29.09
C GLY A 271 -1.79 29.38 -27.72
N PHE A 272 -3.00 28.87 -27.46
CA PHE A 272 -3.34 28.14 -26.25
C PHE A 272 -2.61 26.79 -26.20
N PHE A 273 -2.64 26.02 -27.29
CA PHE A 273 -1.99 24.72 -27.42
C PHE A 273 -0.48 24.83 -27.14
N THR A 274 0.21 25.75 -27.81
CA THR A 274 1.66 25.95 -27.65
C THR A 274 2.04 26.35 -26.22
N LYS A 275 1.29 27.26 -25.59
CA LYS A 275 1.53 27.64 -24.19
C LYS A 275 1.22 26.51 -23.21
N CYS A 276 0.14 25.76 -23.43
CA CYS A 276 -0.25 24.63 -22.60
C CYS A 276 0.78 23.48 -22.71
N LEU A 277 1.33 23.26 -23.90
CA LEU A 277 2.41 22.31 -24.14
C LEU A 277 3.66 22.64 -23.31
N LEU A 278 4.11 23.91 -23.35
CA LEU A 278 5.24 24.38 -22.55
C LEU A 278 4.99 24.27 -21.04
N LEU A 279 3.78 24.60 -20.60
CA LEU A 279 3.40 24.48 -19.20
C LEU A 279 3.39 23.02 -18.73
N SER A 280 2.86 22.12 -19.56
CA SER A 280 2.84 20.68 -19.30
C SER A 280 4.27 20.11 -19.22
N LEU A 281 5.14 20.49 -20.16
CA LEU A 281 6.56 20.10 -20.15
C LEU A 281 7.25 20.52 -18.85
N ARG A 282 7.01 21.74 -18.38
CA ARG A 282 7.60 22.26 -17.13
C ARG A 282 7.22 21.44 -15.89
N ILE A 283 6.07 20.74 -15.92
CA ILE A 283 5.64 19.87 -14.81
C ILE A 283 6.25 18.47 -14.97
N TYR A 284 6.19 17.88 -16.16
CA TYR A 284 6.59 16.49 -16.38
C TYR A 284 8.11 16.28 -16.47
N VAL A 285 8.86 17.27 -16.97
CA VAL A 285 10.32 17.14 -17.12
C VAL A 285 11.02 16.96 -15.76
N PRO A 286 10.83 17.82 -14.73
CA PRO A 286 11.48 17.63 -13.44
C PRO A 286 11.11 16.30 -12.76
N LEU A 287 9.84 15.91 -12.84
CA LEU A 287 9.35 14.66 -12.24
C LEU A 287 10.04 13.43 -12.86
N ASN A 288 10.15 13.40 -14.19
CA ASN A 288 10.77 12.27 -14.88
C ASN A 288 12.30 12.27 -14.77
N ILE A 289 12.94 13.43 -14.62
CA ILE A 289 14.39 13.51 -14.30
C ILE A 289 14.67 12.84 -12.96
N ILE A 290 13.83 13.05 -11.94
CA ILE A 290 13.97 12.38 -10.63
C ILE A 290 13.86 10.86 -10.80
N PHE A 291 12.86 10.37 -11.54
CA PHE A 291 12.71 8.93 -11.80
C PHE A 291 13.85 8.35 -12.62
N PHE A 292 14.39 9.10 -13.58
CA PHE A 292 15.56 8.69 -14.36
C PHE A 292 16.82 8.62 -13.51
N LEU A 293 17.07 9.60 -12.64
CA LEU A 293 18.21 9.55 -11.70
C LEU A 293 18.11 8.38 -10.72
N ALA A 294 16.89 7.98 -10.34
CA ALA A 294 16.65 6.85 -9.45
C ALA A 294 16.79 5.47 -10.14
N THR A 295 16.72 5.40 -11.47
CA THR A 295 16.79 4.15 -12.23
C THR A 295 18.13 4.08 -12.95
N ARG A 296 18.88 2.96 -12.82
CA ARG A 296 20.25 2.85 -13.34
C ARG A 296 20.38 3.39 -14.78
N LYS A 297 21.37 4.27 -15.00
CA LYS A 297 21.59 5.18 -16.13
C LYS A 297 21.79 4.49 -17.49
N ASN A 298 20.78 3.78 -17.99
CA ASN A 298 20.84 3.05 -19.25
C ASN A 298 20.10 3.81 -20.38
N MET A 299 20.61 3.72 -21.62
CA MET A 299 20.01 4.37 -22.80
C MET A 299 18.58 3.91 -23.11
N THR A 300 18.26 2.65 -22.83
CA THR A 300 16.89 2.13 -22.94
C THR A 300 15.95 2.76 -21.91
N GLY A 301 16.46 3.05 -20.70
CA GLY A 301 15.73 3.78 -19.66
C GLY A 301 15.46 5.23 -20.06
N LEU A 302 16.44 5.89 -20.68
CA LEU A 302 16.27 7.26 -21.18
C LEU A 302 15.22 7.34 -22.29
N LYS A 303 15.27 6.43 -23.28
CA LYS A 303 14.27 6.38 -24.36
C LYS A 303 12.84 6.21 -23.80
N ARG A 304 12.65 5.28 -22.86
CA ARG A 304 11.36 5.07 -22.19
C ARG A 304 10.93 6.30 -21.38
N ALA A 305 11.85 6.97 -20.70
CA ALA A 305 11.55 8.20 -19.96
C ALA A 305 11.08 9.31 -20.90
N VAL A 306 11.77 9.52 -22.03
CA VAL A 306 11.38 10.50 -23.04
C VAL A 306 10.02 10.17 -23.66
N GLU A 307 9.78 8.92 -24.05
CA GLU A 307 8.48 8.49 -24.59
C GLU A 307 7.34 8.76 -23.59
N ASN A 308 7.57 8.47 -22.31
CA ASN A 308 6.63 8.74 -21.24
C ASN A 308 6.37 10.24 -21.05
N ILE A 309 7.40 11.09 -21.14
CA ILE A 309 7.25 12.55 -21.06
C ILE A 309 6.41 13.06 -22.24
N VAL A 310 6.78 12.68 -23.46
CA VAL A 310 6.09 13.12 -24.69
C VAL A 310 4.63 12.69 -24.65
N ARG A 311 4.34 11.42 -24.32
CA ARG A 311 2.97 10.90 -24.24
C ARG A 311 2.14 11.62 -23.18
N SER A 312 2.65 11.80 -21.95
CA SER A 312 1.91 12.48 -20.89
C SER A 312 1.72 13.97 -21.14
N THR A 313 2.69 14.62 -21.77
CA THR A 313 2.59 16.02 -22.17
C THR A 313 1.56 16.17 -23.29
N ALA A 314 1.58 15.29 -24.29
CA ALA A 314 0.60 15.26 -25.37
C ALA A 314 -0.82 15.03 -24.83
N PHE A 315 -0.99 14.10 -23.89
CA PHE A 315 -2.26 13.86 -23.19
C PHE A 315 -2.78 15.12 -22.50
N LEU A 316 -1.98 15.75 -21.62
CA LEU A 316 -2.47 16.89 -20.83
C LEU A 316 -2.77 18.10 -21.73
N THR A 317 -1.92 18.34 -22.73
CA THR A 317 -2.13 19.41 -23.72
C THR A 317 -3.40 19.16 -24.52
N ALA A 318 -3.62 17.93 -25.00
CA ALA A 318 -4.83 17.57 -25.73
C ALA A 318 -6.08 17.68 -24.85
N TYR A 319 -6.03 17.25 -23.59
CA TYR A 319 -7.13 17.36 -22.64
C TYR A 319 -7.58 18.82 -22.47
N CYS A 320 -6.64 19.73 -22.20
CA CYS A 320 -6.94 21.15 -22.03
C CYS A 320 -7.40 21.80 -23.34
N THR A 321 -6.74 21.48 -24.46
CA THR A 321 -7.07 22.07 -25.76
C THR A 321 -8.44 21.62 -26.24
N LEU A 322 -8.78 20.33 -26.08
CA LEU A 322 -10.11 19.82 -26.40
C LEU A 322 -11.20 20.53 -25.59
N ALA A 323 -11.02 20.70 -24.27
CA ALA A 323 -11.99 21.39 -23.42
C ALA A 323 -12.29 22.83 -23.89
N ILE A 324 -11.26 23.56 -24.33
CA ILE A 324 -11.42 24.93 -24.86
C ILE A 324 -11.99 24.90 -26.28
N ALA A 325 -11.51 24.01 -27.15
CA ALA A 325 -11.95 23.90 -28.54
C ALA A 325 -13.45 23.55 -28.63
N THR A 326 -13.92 22.60 -27.84
CA THR A 326 -15.32 22.18 -27.82
C THR A 326 -16.21 23.26 -27.22
N GLY A 327 -15.72 23.99 -26.21
CA GLY A 327 -16.38 25.19 -25.69
C GLY A 327 -16.53 26.26 -26.78
N CYS A 328 -15.44 26.66 -27.43
CA CYS A 328 -15.46 27.63 -28.53
C CYS A 328 -16.44 27.22 -29.63
N PHE A 329 -16.36 25.96 -30.10
CA PHE A 329 -17.23 25.45 -31.16
C PHE A 329 -18.71 25.51 -30.78
N LEU A 330 -19.08 25.00 -29.59
CA LEU A 330 -20.48 24.94 -29.15
C LEU A 330 -21.06 26.35 -28.91
N TYR A 331 -20.36 27.19 -28.15
CA TYR A 331 -20.87 28.49 -27.75
C TYR A 331 -20.83 29.51 -28.90
N SER A 332 -19.92 29.35 -29.87
CA SER A 332 -19.87 30.20 -31.05
C SER A 332 -20.97 29.85 -32.06
N ASN A 333 -21.16 28.56 -32.36
CA ASN A 333 -22.09 28.17 -33.43
C ASN A 333 -23.56 28.33 -33.05
N PHE A 334 -23.89 28.18 -31.77
CA PHE A 334 -25.27 28.22 -31.30
C PHE A 334 -25.60 29.48 -30.49
N SER A 335 -24.64 30.38 -30.24
CA SER A 335 -24.81 31.60 -29.44
C SER A 335 -25.50 31.37 -28.08
N ILE A 336 -25.25 30.21 -27.48
CA ILE A 336 -25.91 29.77 -26.24
C ILE A 336 -25.17 30.36 -25.03
N LYS A 337 -25.93 30.83 -24.04
CA LYS A 337 -25.37 31.28 -22.75
C LYS A 337 -24.73 30.10 -22.01
N MET A 338 -23.59 30.34 -21.34
CA MET A 338 -22.96 29.31 -20.52
C MET A 338 -23.83 28.99 -19.31
N THR A 339 -24.41 27.80 -19.31
CA THR A 339 -25.05 27.19 -18.15
C THR A 339 -24.34 25.89 -17.81
N ARG A 340 -24.43 25.46 -16.54
CA ARG A 340 -23.76 24.23 -16.08
C ARG A 340 -24.16 22.98 -16.88
N PRO A 341 -25.44 22.72 -17.22
CA PRO A 341 -25.81 21.56 -18.02
C PRO A 341 -25.20 21.57 -19.43
N ILE A 342 -25.10 22.74 -20.06
CA ILE A 342 -24.54 22.90 -21.40
C ILE A 342 -23.01 22.73 -21.37
N MET A 343 -22.36 23.14 -20.29
CA MET A 343 -20.95 22.78 -20.08
C MET A 343 -20.76 21.27 -19.95
N MET A 344 -21.65 20.60 -19.21
CA MET A 344 -21.56 19.16 -19.00
C MET A 344 -21.74 18.38 -20.31
N SER A 345 -22.55 18.87 -21.25
CA SER A 345 -22.77 18.20 -22.53
C SER A 345 -21.55 18.20 -23.47
N GLN A 346 -20.56 19.07 -23.24
CA GLN A 346 -19.33 19.14 -24.06
C GLN A 346 -18.07 18.73 -23.30
N ALA A 347 -18.01 18.94 -21.99
CA ALA A 347 -16.79 18.73 -21.20
C ALA A 347 -16.29 17.27 -21.18
N TRP A 348 -17.15 16.29 -21.48
CA TRP A 348 -16.75 14.89 -21.60
C TRP A 348 -15.75 14.64 -22.73
N VAL A 349 -15.76 15.46 -23.79
CA VAL A 349 -14.87 15.32 -24.95
C VAL A 349 -13.40 15.49 -24.55
N ALA A 350 -13.11 16.35 -23.56
CA ALA A 350 -11.77 16.48 -23.00
C ALA A 350 -11.25 15.13 -22.45
N GLY A 351 -12.13 14.32 -21.86
CA GLY A 351 -11.81 12.98 -21.37
C GLY A 351 -11.43 11.98 -22.48
N LEU A 352 -11.73 12.24 -23.75
CA LEU A 352 -11.25 11.38 -24.85
C LEU A 352 -9.73 11.47 -25.05
N ALA A 353 -9.09 12.57 -24.63
CA ALA A 353 -7.64 12.71 -24.66
C ALA A 353 -6.93 11.56 -23.95
N THR A 354 -7.59 10.91 -22.97
CA THR A 354 -7.05 9.77 -22.22
C THR A 354 -6.64 8.61 -23.13
N LEU A 355 -7.19 8.49 -24.33
CA LEU A 355 -6.80 7.47 -25.32
C LEU A 355 -5.35 7.63 -25.81
N ILE A 356 -4.75 8.82 -25.67
CA ILE A 356 -3.33 9.07 -25.96
C ILE A 356 -2.43 8.35 -24.94
N GLU A 357 -2.90 8.16 -23.71
CA GLU A 357 -2.13 7.51 -22.65
C GLU A 357 -2.12 5.98 -22.77
N LEU A 358 -1.12 5.36 -22.15
CA LEU A 358 -1.02 3.90 -22.07
C LEU A 358 -2.20 3.31 -21.28
N PRO A 359 -2.78 2.16 -21.67
CA PRO A 359 -3.92 1.56 -20.96
C PRO A 359 -3.70 1.37 -19.45
N SER A 360 -2.47 1.01 -19.06
CA SER A 360 -2.10 0.90 -17.64
C SER A 360 -2.15 2.23 -16.88
N ARG A 361 -1.86 3.35 -17.55
CA ARG A 361 -1.91 4.72 -16.98
C ARG A 361 -3.30 5.32 -17.00
N GLN A 362 -4.12 4.97 -18.00
CA GLN A 362 -5.50 5.43 -18.10
C GLN A 362 -6.28 5.10 -16.82
N SER A 363 -6.14 3.88 -16.29
CA SER A 363 -6.81 3.47 -15.04
C SER A 363 -6.33 4.23 -13.80
N GLU A 364 -5.04 4.57 -13.72
CA GLU A 364 -4.50 5.38 -12.62
C GLU A 364 -4.97 6.84 -12.70
N LEU A 365 -5.03 7.40 -13.91
CA LEU A 365 -5.50 8.76 -14.14
C LEU A 365 -7.00 8.90 -13.86
N ALA A 366 -7.80 7.94 -14.34
CA ALA A 366 -9.23 7.87 -14.02
C ALA A 366 -9.46 7.77 -12.51
N ALA A 367 -8.69 6.92 -11.82
CA ALA A 367 -8.76 6.78 -10.36
C ALA A 367 -8.25 8.02 -9.61
N TYR A 368 -7.43 8.86 -10.23
CA TYR A 368 -6.98 10.13 -9.67
C TYR A 368 -8.05 11.23 -9.82
N CYS A 369 -8.71 11.32 -10.98
CA CYS A 369 -9.71 12.35 -11.27
C CYS A 369 -11.07 12.06 -10.63
N LEU A 370 -11.49 10.79 -10.56
CA LEU A 370 -12.80 10.41 -10.05
C LEU A 370 -13.10 10.90 -8.62
N PRO A 371 -12.17 10.84 -7.64
CA PRO A 371 -12.40 11.42 -6.32
C PRO A 371 -12.74 12.90 -6.33
N PHE A 372 -12.13 13.70 -7.23
CA PHE A 372 -12.46 15.13 -7.36
C PHE A 372 -13.83 15.34 -7.99
N ALA A 373 -14.20 14.51 -8.97
CA ALA A 373 -15.55 14.52 -9.53
C ALA A 373 -16.60 14.21 -8.45
N LEU A 374 -16.40 13.13 -7.69
CA LEU A 374 -17.28 12.77 -6.58
C LEU A 374 -17.32 13.83 -5.47
N GLU A 375 -16.19 14.45 -5.14
CA GLU A 375 -16.11 15.55 -4.18
C GLU A 375 -16.99 16.73 -4.60
N THR A 376 -16.89 17.15 -5.86
CA THR A 376 -17.69 18.28 -6.36
C THR A 376 -19.18 17.93 -6.41
N MET A 377 -19.54 16.69 -6.77
CA MET A 377 -20.93 16.22 -6.71
C MET A 377 -21.46 16.21 -5.29
N TYR A 378 -20.65 15.73 -4.34
CA TYR A 378 -21.00 15.68 -2.93
C TYR A 378 -21.24 17.08 -2.37
N ARG A 379 -20.35 18.04 -2.63
CA ARG A 379 -20.52 19.44 -2.21
C ARG A 379 -21.71 20.11 -2.86
N TYR A 380 -21.95 19.85 -4.15
CA TYR A 380 -23.16 20.31 -4.81
C TYR A 380 -24.42 19.74 -4.14
N ALA A 381 -24.47 18.45 -3.85
CA ALA A 381 -25.58 17.81 -3.14
C ALA A 381 -25.78 18.36 -1.72
N GLN A 382 -24.70 18.74 -1.03
CA GLN A 382 -24.77 19.41 0.27
C GLN A 382 -25.38 20.81 0.14
N ARG A 383 -24.99 21.59 -0.87
CA ARG A 383 -25.55 22.93 -1.14
C ARG A 383 -27.04 22.86 -1.49
N MET A 384 -27.46 21.83 -2.21
CA MET A 384 -28.87 21.57 -2.51
C MET A 384 -29.66 21.01 -1.32
N GLY A 385 -29.02 20.77 -0.16
CA GLY A 385 -29.67 20.20 1.02
C GLY A 385 -29.98 18.70 0.92
N TRP A 386 -29.53 18.02 -0.14
CA TRP A 386 -29.79 16.58 -0.34
C TRP A 386 -28.97 15.69 0.61
N VAL A 387 -27.81 16.17 1.06
CA VAL A 387 -26.91 15.41 1.94
C VAL A 387 -26.41 16.28 3.09
N VAL A 388 -26.61 15.80 4.32
CA VAL A 388 -26.04 16.43 5.52
C VAL A 388 -24.65 15.84 5.79
N ALA A 389 -23.63 16.71 5.83
CA ALA A 389 -22.28 16.35 6.26
C ALA A 389 -22.30 15.94 7.73
N LYS A 390 -22.04 14.67 8.02
CA LYS A 390 -21.83 14.21 9.40
C LYS A 390 -20.46 13.53 9.49
N PRO A 391 -19.56 13.92 10.42
CA PRO A 391 -18.19 13.41 10.48
C PRO A 391 -18.11 11.87 10.58
N TRP A 392 -19.03 11.24 11.31
CA TRP A 392 -19.06 9.79 11.48
C TRP A 392 -19.27 9.03 10.16
N LYS A 393 -20.03 9.59 9.21
CA LYS A 393 -20.21 8.99 7.89
C LYS A 393 -18.88 8.93 7.12
N THR A 394 -18.13 10.02 7.13
CA THR A 394 -16.80 10.10 6.49
C THR A 394 -15.80 9.15 7.15
N THR A 395 -15.79 9.09 8.49
CA THR A 395 -14.94 8.15 9.23
C THR A 395 -15.23 6.70 8.83
N THR A 396 -16.51 6.30 8.82
CA THR A 396 -16.90 4.94 8.46
C THR A 396 -16.50 4.60 7.02
N VAL A 397 -16.71 5.52 6.07
CA VAL A 397 -16.30 5.32 4.67
C VAL A 397 -14.78 5.13 4.57
N ILE A 398 -13.98 5.96 5.24
CA ILE A 398 -12.51 5.81 5.22
C ILE A 398 -12.10 4.48 5.84
N VAL A 399 -12.59 4.15 7.03
CA VAL A 399 -12.21 2.93 7.75
C VAL A 399 -12.56 1.67 6.95
N LEU A 400 -13.78 1.58 6.40
CA LEU A 400 -14.20 0.44 5.59
C LEU A 400 -13.42 0.35 4.28
N SER A 401 -13.17 1.49 3.62
CA SER A 401 -12.41 1.50 2.36
C SER A 401 -10.96 1.10 2.57
N VAL A 402 -10.31 1.57 3.65
CA VAL A 402 -8.94 1.17 3.99
C VAL A 402 -8.90 -0.31 4.40
N ALA A 403 -9.88 -0.79 5.16
CA ALA A 403 -9.99 -2.21 5.50
C ALA A 403 -10.07 -3.08 4.22
N ALA A 404 -10.92 -2.73 3.26
CA ALA A 404 -11.04 -3.43 1.99
C ALA A 404 -9.75 -3.35 1.14
N LEU A 405 -9.08 -2.20 1.13
CA LEU A 405 -7.82 -1.99 0.41
C LEU A 405 -6.68 -2.83 0.99
N ILE A 406 -6.56 -2.88 2.33
CA ILE A 406 -5.56 -3.68 3.02
C ILE A 406 -5.85 -5.17 2.85
N HIS A 407 -7.11 -5.60 2.93
CA HIS A 407 -7.46 -7.00 2.64
C HIS A 407 -7.04 -7.45 1.24
N ASN A 408 -7.19 -6.55 0.24
CA ASN A 408 -6.85 -6.81 -1.15
C ASN A 408 -5.48 -6.26 -1.58
N LEU A 409 -4.54 -6.12 -0.63
CA LEU A 409 -3.18 -5.59 -0.84
C LEU A 409 -2.48 -6.18 -2.08
N ARG A 410 -2.68 -7.48 -2.34
CA ARG A 410 -2.06 -8.21 -3.46
C ARG A 410 -2.55 -7.74 -4.85
N LYS A 411 -3.76 -7.18 -4.95
CA LYS A 411 -4.32 -6.71 -6.22
C LYS A 411 -3.73 -5.35 -6.66
N GLN A 412 -3.09 -4.59 -5.77
CA GLN A 412 -2.49 -3.28 -6.09
C GLN A 412 -1.03 -3.18 -5.59
N PRO A 413 -0.10 -4.01 -6.09
CA PRO A 413 1.27 -4.10 -5.57
C PRO A 413 2.07 -2.79 -5.73
N ARG A 414 1.82 -2.02 -6.81
CA ARG A 414 2.59 -0.79 -7.10
C ARG A 414 2.40 0.31 -6.06
N LEU A 415 1.16 0.55 -5.62
CA LEU A 415 0.83 1.58 -4.63
C LEU A 415 1.43 1.22 -3.26
N LEU A 416 1.38 -0.08 -2.92
CA LEU A 416 1.61 -0.57 -1.58
C LEU A 416 3.06 -1.02 -1.34
N ASN A 417 3.78 -1.49 -2.37
CA ASN A 417 5.23 -1.74 -2.26
C ASN A 417 6.01 -0.46 -1.99
N TRP A 418 5.60 0.64 -2.62
CA TRP A 418 6.25 1.91 -2.41
C TRP A 418 5.97 2.45 -0.99
N LEU A 419 4.72 2.43 -0.54
CA LEU A 419 4.30 2.96 0.76
C LEU A 419 4.67 2.04 1.95
N PHE A 420 4.37 0.75 1.84
CA PHE A 420 4.51 -0.22 2.91
C PHE A 420 5.72 -1.15 2.76
N GLY A 421 6.34 -1.30 1.58
CA GLY A 421 7.52 -2.17 1.40
C GLY A 421 7.32 -3.61 1.89
N VAL A 422 6.15 -4.20 1.64
CA VAL A 422 5.68 -5.49 2.18
C VAL A 422 5.90 -6.66 1.20
N MET A 423 6.71 -6.49 0.15
CA MET A 423 7.09 -7.58 -0.76
C MET A 423 8.58 -7.56 -1.04
#